data_AF-A0A542UUF1-F1
#
_entry.id   AF-A0A542UUF1-F1
#
_cell.length_a   1.000
_cell.length_b   1.000
_cell.length_c   1.000
_cell.angle_alpha   90.00
_cell.angle_beta   90.00
_cell.angle_gamma   90.00
#
_symmetry.space_group_name_H-M   'P 1'
#
loop_
_entity.id
_entity.type
_entity.pdbx_description
1 polymer ?
#
loop_
_entity_poly.entity_id
_entity_poly.type
_entity_poly.pdbx_seq_one_letter_code
_entity_poly.pdbx_strand_id
1 'polypeptide(L)'
;MTSASARLARAVVALALATTTVVVGASTASADPGPASTGTETVVCRGDLEGQETDGDVRVPTGRMCRIYLSQVGGDLLVDPGGEVRVVASTVVGDVISSGYVRLGHTVTVEGRVWLDDAYRLGTDGATILGSVKGRAGALDLYGSSIGGSLNVSALTRVYMSGVDVGGWVNLPTRPQASLQISDVEGQGLTVRDAEWLSMCEVHLAEHLVVRNVESVAMGYPNDDGGSCMGRRPGWGLGAYEVSVGGSALLDGNGTIRLRRLDVAEHLACVGNDEVRLDPGDGPDEPLVTAGVGRRGQCVDLG
;
A
#
# COMPACT_ATOMS: atom_id res chain seq x y z
N MET A 1 -1.94 35.11 60.74
CA MET A 1 -0.59 35.24 61.29
C MET A 1 0.39 34.66 60.29
N THR A 2 1.28 35.51 59.75
CA THR A 2 2.66 35.24 59.28
C THR A 2 2.86 34.10 58.25
N SER A 3 3.00 34.42 56.95
CA SER A 3 4.29 34.61 56.22
C SER A 3 5.09 33.30 56.04
N ALA A 4 5.53 32.88 54.85
CA ALA A 4 6.47 33.64 54.02
C ALA A 4 6.60 33.12 52.58
N SER A 5 6.92 34.07 51.71
CA SER A 5 7.29 33.96 50.31
C SER A 5 8.65 33.30 50.09
N ALA A 6 8.82 32.60 48.96
CA ALA A 6 10.13 32.37 48.36
C ALA A 6 10.10 32.77 46.87
N ARG A 7 10.81 33.87 46.57
CA ARG A 7 11.20 34.34 45.23
C ARG A 7 12.64 33.88 44.96
N LEU A 8 13.03 33.96 43.68
CA LEU A 8 14.38 33.90 43.08
C LEU A 8 14.81 32.48 42.66
N ALA A 9 15.40 32.24 41.48
CA ALA A 9 16.21 33.13 40.67
C ALA A 9 16.04 32.87 39.15
N ARG A 10 16.12 33.97 38.39
CA ARG A 10 16.41 33.98 36.95
C ARG A 10 17.85 33.52 36.74
N ALA A 11 18.07 32.55 35.87
CA ALA A 11 19.35 32.35 35.21
C ALA A 11 19.17 32.63 33.72
N VAL A 12 19.67 33.80 33.32
CA VAL A 12 19.96 34.16 31.93
C VAL A 12 21.20 33.35 31.54
N VAL A 13 21.09 32.48 30.54
CA VAL A 13 22.26 31.88 29.90
C VAL A 13 22.29 32.32 28.45
N ALA A 14 23.47 32.80 28.10
CA ALA A 14 23.79 33.56 26.92
C ALA A 14 23.68 32.75 25.63
N LEU A 15 23.25 33.51 24.62
CA LEU A 15 23.36 33.27 23.20
C LEU A 15 24.79 32.79 22.82
N ALA A 16 24.90 31.58 22.28
CA ALA A 16 26.05 31.19 21.47
C ALA A 16 25.54 30.99 20.04
N LEU A 17 25.74 32.01 19.19
CA LEU A 17 25.59 31.87 17.75
C LEU A 17 26.70 30.96 17.22
N ALA A 18 26.38 29.69 17.01
CA ALA A 18 27.16 28.84 16.13
C ALA A 18 26.72 29.12 14.69
N THR A 19 27.47 29.97 14.01
CA THR A 19 27.41 30.12 12.55
C THR A 19 27.90 28.83 11.91
N THR A 20 26.97 27.92 11.59
CA THR A 20 27.25 26.77 10.74
C THR A 20 27.29 27.24 9.29
N THR A 21 28.49 27.23 8.71
CA THR A 21 28.72 27.39 7.28
C THR A 21 28.10 26.22 6.54
N VAL A 22 27.02 26.48 5.80
CA VAL A 22 26.45 25.54 4.84
C VAL A 22 27.42 25.44 3.66
N VAL A 23 28.24 24.38 3.65
CA VAL A 23 28.93 23.97 2.43
C VAL A 23 27.88 23.37 1.53
N VAL A 24 27.52 24.09 0.47
CA VAL A 24 26.74 23.57 -0.66
C VAL A 24 27.64 22.56 -1.38
N GLY A 25 27.66 21.33 -0.87
CA GLY A 25 28.19 20.20 -1.60
C GLY A 25 27.26 19.92 -2.76
N ALA A 26 27.72 20.16 -3.97
CA ALA A 26 27.06 19.68 -5.17
C ALA A 26 26.95 18.16 -5.05
N SER A 27 25.75 17.67 -4.75
CA SER A 27 25.42 16.26 -4.86
C SER A 27 25.50 15.90 -6.33
N THR A 28 26.67 15.44 -6.77
CA THR A 28 26.78 14.62 -7.97
C THR A 28 25.82 13.47 -7.74
N ALA A 29 24.69 13.48 -8.46
CA ALA A 29 23.74 12.38 -8.50
C ALA A 29 24.56 11.12 -8.77
N SER A 30 24.74 10.29 -7.74
CA SER A 30 25.25 8.95 -7.90
C SER A 30 24.13 8.23 -8.63
N ALA A 31 24.26 8.16 -9.97
CA ALA A 31 23.51 7.22 -10.75
C ALA A 31 23.71 5.87 -10.08
N ASP A 32 22.62 5.32 -9.55
CA ASP A 32 22.55 3.96 -9.07
C ASP A 32 23.16 3.08 -10.18
N PRO A 33 24.26 2.35 -9.94
CA PRO A 33 24.85 1.51 -10.96
C PRO A 33 23.85 0.41 -11.25
N GLY A 34 23.03 0.62 -12.28
CA GLY A 34 22.18 -0.42 -12.83
C GLY A 34 23.06 -1.64 -13.13
N PRO A 35 22.65 -2.85 -12.73
CA PRO A 35 23.45 -4.04 -12.96
C PRO A 35 23.77 -4.15 -14.45
N ALA A 36 25.06 -4.16 -14.76
CA ALA A 36 25.55 -4.34 -16.11
C ALA A 36 25.24 -5.78 -16.52
N SER A 37 24.17 -5.97 -17.30
CA SER A 37 23.80 -7.25 -17.87
C SER A 37 24.86 -7.68 -18.87
N THR A 38 25.71 -8.62 -18.46
CA THR A 38 26.64 -9.34 -19.32
C THR A 38 25.87 -10.30 -20.21
N GLY A 39 25.25 -9.79 -21.28
CA GLY A 39 24.76 -10.56 -22.43
C GLY A 39 24.15 -11.93 -22.14
N THR A 40 23.31 -12.04 -21.11
CA THR A 40 22.63 -13.27 -20.74
C THR A 40 21.58 -13.61 -21.80
N GLU A 41 21.55 -14.88 -22.21
CA GLU A 41 20.62 -15.36 -23.23
C GLU A 41 19.19 -15.23 -22.72
N THR A 42 18.34 -14.49 -23.45
CA THR A 42 16.92 -14.38 -23.13
C THR A 42 16.19 -15.66 -23.55
N VAL A 43 15.66 -16.40 -22.59
CA VAL A 43 14.83 -17.58 -22.81
C VAL A 43 13.41 -17.16 -23.14
N VAL A 44 12.91 -17.50 -24.33
CA VAL A 44 11.52 -17.23 -24.71
C VAL A 44 10.61 -18.36 -24.20
N CYS A 45 9.82 -18.08 -23.17
CA CYS A 45 8.86 -19.04 -22.65
C CYS A 45 7.62 -19.13 -23.54
N ARG A 46 7.35 -20.33 -24.06
CA ARG A 46 6.21 -20.60 -24.96
C ARG A 46 5.18 -21.58 -24.37
N GLY A 47 5.34 -21.96 -23.12
CA GLY A 47 4.55 -22.97 -22.43
C GLY A 47 4.97 -23.06 -20.99
N ASP A 48 5.45 -24.22 -20.55
CA ASP A 48 5.83 -24.43 -19.15
C ASP A 48 7.37 -24.46 -19.01
N LEU A 49 7.87 -23.81 -17.96
CA LEU A 49 9.24 -23.94 -17.44
C LEU A 49 9.10 -24.60 -16.06
N GLU A 50 9.57 -25.84 -15.95
CA GLU A 50 9.44 -26.64 -14.73
C GLU A 50 10.78 -27.24 -14.33
N GLY A 51 11.17 -27.05 -13.06
CA GLY A 51 12.42 -27.61 -12.52
C GLY A 51 13.69 -27.06 -13.17
N GLN A 52 13.61 -25.90 -13.81
CA GLN A 52 14.71 -25.32 -14.58
C GLN A 52 15.32 -24.12 -13.85
N GLU A 53 16.64 -24.04 -13.92
CA GLU A 53 17.38 -22.82 -13.61
C GLU A 53 17.77 -22.17 -14.93
N THR A 54 17.44 -20.90 -15.08
CA THR A 54 17.80 -20.10 -16.26
C THR A 54 18.82 -19.06 -15.84
N ASP A 55 19.97 -19.01 -16.49
CA ASP A 55 21.03 -18.06 -16.13
C ASP A 55 20.74 -16.62 -16.60
N GLY A 56 19.67 -16.41 -17.37
CA GLY A 56 19.32 -15.14 -17.99
C GLY A 56 17.86 -14.76 -17.87
N ASP A 57 17.45 -13.79 -18.69
CA ASP A 57 16.09 -13.27 -18.68
C ASP A 57 15.11 -14.29 -19.26
N VAL A 58 13.89 -14.32 -18.73
CA VAL A 58 12.78 -15.08 -19.32
C VAL A 58 11.80 -14.10 -19.92
N ARG A 59 11.47 -14.28 -21.20
CA ARG A 59 10.48 -13.47 -21.92
C ARG A 59 9.23 -14.26 -22.27
N VAL A 60 8.08 -13.72 -21.90
CA VAL A 60 6.75 -14.24 -22.27
C VAL A 60 6.18 -13.37 -23.38
N PRO A 61 6.08 -13.88 -24.62
CA PRO A 61 5.68 -13.07 -25.77
C PRO A 61 4.16 -12.85 -25.82
N THR A 62 3.74 -11.86 -26.60
CA THR A 62 2.33 -11.51 -26.84
C THR A 62 1.48 -12.72 -27.24
N GLY A 63 0.29 -12.84 -26.65
CA GLY A 63 -0.69 -13.88 -26.96
C GLY A 63 -0.27 -15.28 -26.49
N ARG A 64 0.78 -15.38 -25.66
CA ARG A 64 1.21 -16.63 -25.03
C ARG A 64 0.97 -16.58 -23.53
N MET A 65 0.62 -17.75 -23.01
CA MET A 65 0.64 -18.05 -21.59
C MET A 65 1.90 -18.85 -21.29
N CYS A 66 2.65 -18.41 -20.29
CA CYS A 66 3.78 -19.12 -19.73
C CYS A 66 3.45 -19.54 -18.30
N ARG A 67 3.88 -20.73 -17.89
CA ARG A 67 3.87 -21.11 -16.48
C ARG A 67 5.27 -21.47 -16.02
N ILE A 68 5.65 -20.96 -14.86
CA ILE A 68 6.97 -21.17 -14.25
C ILE A 68 6.73 -21.83 -12.90
N TYR A 69 7.22 -23.06 -12.75
CA TYR A 69 7.01 -23.90 -11.58
C TYR A 69 8.32 -24.46 -11.09
N LEU A 70 8.56 -24.44 -9.77
CA LEU A 70 9.73 -25.08 -9.17
C LEU A 70 11.05 -24.70 -9.88
N SER A 71 11.15 -23.44 -10.32
CA SER A 71 12.21 -22.96 -11.20
C SER A 71 12.88 -21.71 -10.65
N GLN A 72 14.07 -21.40 -11.15
CA GLN A 72 14.77 -20.15 -10.87
C GLN A 72 14.99 -19.36 -12.16
N VAL A 73 14.56 -18.10 -12.16
CA VAL A 73 14.89 -17.13 -13.20
C VAL A 73 16.06 -16.29 -12.69
N GLY A 74 17.25 -16.51 -13.25
CA GLY A 74 18.49 -15.85 -12.84
C GLY A 74 18.58 -14.38 -13.29
N GLY A 75 17.86 -14.02 -14.35
CA GLY A 75 17.71 -12.65 -14.81
C GLY A 75 16.32 -12.07 -14.55
N ASP A 76 15.89 -11.18 -15.45
CA ASP A 76 14.60 -10.52 -15.38
C ASP A 76 13.47 -11.36 -15.99
N LEU A 77 12.26 -11.23 -15.46
CA LEU A 77 11.05 -11.79 -16.06
C LEU A 77 10.32 -10.70 -16.86
N LEU A 78 10.37 -10.80 -18.18
CA LEU A 78 9.80 -9.86 -19.13
C LEU A 78 8.47 -10.40 -19.67
N VAL A 79 7.37 -9.66 -19.50
CA VAL A 79 6.05 -10.04 -20.03
C VAL A 79 5.56 -9.00 -21.01
N ASP A 80 5.50 -9.40 -22.28
CA ASP A 80 5.05 -8.52 -23.37
C ASP A 80 3.55 -8.21 -23.25
N PRO A 81 3.06 -7.12 -23.90
CA PRO A 81 1.63 -6.83 -23.96
C PRO A 81 0.81 -8.03 -24.43
N GLY A 82 -0.26 -8.35 -23.71
CA GLY A 82 -1.12 -9.51 -23.99
C GLY A 82 -0.47 -10.88 -23.74
N GLY A 83 0.75 -10.92 -23.21
CA GLY A 83 1.33 -12.12 -22.61
C GLY A 83 0.76 -12.37 -21.21
N GLU A 84 0.76 -13.62 -20.78
CA GLU A 84 0.36 -14.03 -19.43
C GLU A 84 1.42 -14.91 -18.81
N VAL A 85 1.84 -14.61 -17.59
CA VAL A 85 2.72 -15.49 -16.81
C VAL A 85 2.08 -15.88 -15.49
N ARG A 86 2.21 -17.17 -15.16
CA ARG A 86 1.91 -17.69 -13.82
C ARG A 86 3.17 -18.30 -13.22
N VAL A 87 3.68 -17.70 -12.17
CA VAL A 87 4.86 -18.15 -11.43
C VAL A 87 4.39 -18.80 -10.13
N VAL A 88 4.89 -19.98 -9.76
CA VAL A 88 4.53 -20.66 -8.51
C VAL A 88 5.74 -21.40 -7.97
N ALA A 89 5.96 -21.36 -6.65
CA ALA A 89 7.05 -22.07 -5.98
C ALA A 89 8.40 -21.88 -6.68
N SER A 90 8.71 -20.64 -7.04
CA SER A 90 9.84 -20.28 -7.92
C SER A 90 10.46 -18.97 -7.45
N THR A 91 11.71 -18.73 -7.84
CA THR A 91 12.43 -17.49 -7.53
C THR A 91 12.76 -16.74 -8.81
N VAL A 92 12.51 -15.42 -8.82
CA VAL A 92 13.03 -14.50 -9.83
C VAL A 92 14.08 -13.64 -9.15
N VAL A 93 15.34 -13.81 -9.55
CA VAL A 93 16.48 -13.09 -9.00
C VAL A 93 16.48 -11.63 -9.48
N GLY A 94 16.10 -11.40 -10.73
CA GLY A 94 15.99 -10.06 -11.30
C GLY A 94 14.67 -9.34 -11.00
N ASP A 95 14.38 -8.35 -11.83
CA ASP A 95 13.14 -7.58 -11.82
C ASP A 95 12.03 -8.35 -12.60
N VAL A 96 10.78 -8.12 -12.22
CA VAL A 96 9.62 -8.50 -13.05
C VAL A 96 9.13 -7.26 -13.80
N ILE A 97 9.24 -7.26 -15.12
CA ILE A 97 8.84 -6.14 -15.97
C ILE A 97 7.70 -6.61 -16.86
N SER A 98 6.52 -6.00 -16.73
CA SER A 98 5.32 -6.49 -17.40
C SER A 98 4.48 -5.38 -18.02
N SER A 99 4.12 -5.59 -19.28
CA SER A 99 2.99 -4.95 -19.95
C SER A 99 1.81 -5.91 -20.15
N GLY A 100 1.91 -7.14 -19.63
CA GLY A 100 0.90 -8.20 -19.75
C GLY A 100 0.18 -8.49 -18.45
N TYR A 101 -0.22 -9.74 -18.26
CA TYR A 101 -0.79 -10.25 -17.02
C TYR A 101 0.25 -11.07 -16.25
N VAL A 102 0.47 -10.74 -14.98
CA VAL A 102 1.36 -11.46 -14.08
C VAL A 102 0.57 -12.02 -12.90
N ARG A 103 0.73 -13.32 -12.62
CA ARG A 103 0.26 -13.96 -11.39
C ARG A 103 1.44 -14.62 -10.66
N LEU A 104 1.83 -14.05 -9.52
CA LEU A 104 2.82 -14.62 -8.59
C LEU A 104 2.09 -15.42 -7.52
N GLY A 105 2.04 -16.74 -7.67
CA GLY A 105 1.36 -17.64 -6.75
C GLY A 105 2.16 -17.97 -5.50
N HIS A 106 1.74 -19.05 -4.84
CA HIS A 106 2.27 -19.45 -3.54
C HIS A 106 3.78 -19.72 -3.59
N THR A 107 4.48 -19.27 -2.55
CA THR A 107 5.94 -19.48 -2.38
C THR A 107 6.74 -18.94 -3.56
N VAL A 108 6.35 -17.78 -4.09
CA VAL A 108 7.16 -17.05 -5.06
C VAL A 108 7.99 -15.99 -4.35
N THR A 109 9.27 -15.92 -4.69
CA THR A 109 10.14 -14.81 -4.29
C THR A 109 10.60 -14.04 -5.52
N VAL A 110 10.39 -12.72 -5.50
CA VAL A 110 11.01 -11.79 -6.45
C VAL A 110 12.05 -11.00 -5.66
N GLU A 111 13.33 -11.21 -5.96
CA GLU A 111 14.42 -10.52 -5.25
C GLU A 111 14.58 -9.07 -5.72
N GLY A 112 14.24 -8.80 -6.98
CA GLY A 112 14.17 -7.46 -7.53
C GLY A 112 12.85 -6.74 -7.24
N ARG A 113 12.53 -5.83 -8.16
CA ARG A 113 11.34 -4.98 -8.17
C ARG A 113 10.31 -5.50 -9.16
N VAL A 114 9.08 -5.00 -9.05
CA VAL A 114 8.06 -5.21 -10.08
C VAL A 114 7.76 -3.88 -10.77
N TRP A 115 7.97 -3.82 -12.07
CA TRP A 115 7.64 -2.67 -12.93
C TRP A 115 6.47 -3.02 -13.84
N LEU A 116 5.37 -2.28 -13.69
CA LEU A 116 4.15 -2.44 -14.48
C LEU A 116 4.08 -1.34 -15.53
N ASP A 117 4.27 -1.70 -16.80
CA ASP A 117 4.22 -0.78 -17.93
C ASP A 117 2.91 -0.97 -18.69
N ASP A 118 1.85 -0.33 -18.19
CA ASP A 118 0.47 -0.50 -18.68
C ASP A 118 0.01 -1.97 -18.66
N ALA A 119 0.41 -2.68 -17.60
CA ALA A 119 0.06 -4.07 -17.38
C ALA A 119 -1.47 -4.25 -17.31
N TYR A 120 -1.97 -5.37 -17.80
CA TYR A 120 -3.39 -5.69 -17.67
C TYR A 120 -3.77 -5.88 -16.20
N ARG A 121 -2.97 -6.68 -15.48
CA ARG A 121 -3.19 -7.02 -14.07
C ARG A 121 -1.89 -7.52 -13.44
N LEU A 122 -1.70 -7.20 -12.17
CA LEU A 122 -0.77 -7.92 -11.28
C LEU A 122 -1.60 -8.63 -10.20
N GLY A 123 -1.39 -9.94 -10.06
CA GLY A 123 -1.96 -10.73 -8.99
C GLY A 123 -0.87 -11.43 -8.17
N THR A 124 -1.04 -11.46 -6.85
CA THR A 124 -0.19 -12.23 -5.93
C THR A 124 -1.03 -13.09 -5.00
N ASP A 125 -0.50 -14.24 -4.61
CA ASP A 125 -1.14 -15.18 -3.69
C ASP A 125 -0.07 -15.90 -2.87
N GLY A 126 0.31 -15.34 -1.73
CA GLY A 126 1.40 -15.88 -0.92
C GLY A 126 2.80 -15.60 -1.48
N ALA A 127 3.01 -14.45 -2.12
CA ALA A 127 4.30 -14.09 -2.73
C ALA A 127 5.07 -13.07 -1.88
N THR A 128 6.40 -13.13 -1.98
CA THR A 128 7.33 -12.17 -1.38
C THR A 128 8.04 -11.40 -2.48
N ILE A 129 7.90 -10.07 -2.48
CA ILE A 129 8.61 -9.16 -3.37
C ILE A 129 9.55 -8.34 -2.50
N LEU A 130 10.87 -8.54 -2.62
CA LEU A 130 11.83 -7.84 -1.75
C LEU A 130 11.94 -6.36 -2.12
N GLY A 131 11.79 -6.03 -3.40
CA GLY A 131 11.81 -4.66 -3.90
C GLY A 131 10.47 -3.91 -3.79
N SER A 132 10.40 -2.79 -4.51
CA SER A 132 9.17 -2.01 -4.66
C SER A 132 8.35 -2.48 -5.87
N VAL A 133 7.05 -2.24 -5.83
CA VAL A 133 6.13 -2.42 -6.97
C VAL A 133 5.74 -1.04 -7.48
N LYS A 134 5.92 -0.75 -8.77
CA LYS A 134 5.56 0.54 -9.35
C LYS A 134 5.04 0.47 -10.78
N GLY A 135 4.30 1.51 -11.17
CA GLY A 135 3.94 1.75 -12.57
C GLY A 135 2.44 1.93 -12.79
N ARG A 136 1.92 1.33 -13.86
CA ARG A 136 0.52 1.44 -14.30
C ARG A 136 -0.05 0.04 -14.54
N ALA A 137 -1.24 -0.21 -14.00
CA ALA A 137 -1.94 -1.46 -14.24
C ALA A 137 -3.46 -1.27 -14.30
N GLY A 138 -4.15 -2.16 -15.01
CA GLY A 138 -5.61 -2.19 -15.04
C GLY A 138 -6.22 -2.63 -13.70
N ALA A 139 -5.58 -3.60 -13.03
CA ALA A 139 -6.02 -4.08 -11.71
C ALA A 139 -4.88 -4.65 -10.84
N LEU A 140 -5.09 -4.61 -9.52
CA LEU A 140 -4.28 -5.28 -8.51
C LEU A 140 -5.12 -6.28 -7.73
N ASP A 141 -4.57 -7.49 -7.54
CA ASP A 141 -5.14 -8.58 -6.73
C ASP A 141 -4.05 -9.14 -5.81
N LEU A 142 -3.87 -8.58 -4.62
CA LEU A 142 -2.79 -8.96 -3.71
C LEU A 142 -3.36 -9.72 -2.52
N TYR A 143 -2.94 -10.98 -2.36
CA TYR A 143 -3.40 -11.85 -1.28
C TYR A 143 -2.22 -12.45 -0.51
N GLY A 144 -2.21 -12.33 0.82
CA GLY A 144 -1.26 -13.02 1.70
C GLY A 144 0.20 -12.73 1.37
N SER A 145 0.54 -11.53 0.91
CA SER A 145 1.84 -11.23 0.28
C SER A 145 2.63 -10.17 1.05
N SER A 146 3.96 -10.16 0.89
CA SER A 146 4.83 -9.13 1.46
C SER A 146 5.58 -8.38 0.36
N ILE A 147 5.64 -7.06 0.48
CA ILE A 147 6.38 -6.15 -0.39
C ILE A 147 7.38 -5.40 0.50
N GLY A 148 8.67 -5.69 0.37
CA GLY A 148 9.70 -5.07 1.21
C GLY A 148 9.87 -3.56 0.94
N GLY A 149 9.49 -3.10 -0.25
CA GLY A 149 9.53 -1.70 -0.65
C GLY A 149 8.18 -0.98 -0.59
N SER A 150 8.03 0.01 -1.47
CA SER A 150 6.78 0.78 -1.65
C SER A 150 5.89 0.18 -2.74
N LEU A 151 4.59 0.44 -2.66
CA LEU A 151 3.60 0.05 -3.67
C LEU A 151 3.03 1.31 -4.33
N ASN A 152 3.47 1.64 -5.55
CA ASN A 152 3.09 2.86 -6.28
C ASN A 152 2.50 2.52 -7.65
N VAL A 153 1.22 2.16 -7.69
CA VAL A 153 0.57 1.71 -8.92
C VAL A 153 -0.62 2.58 -9.25
N SER A 154 -0.72 2.97 -10.51
CA SER A 154 -1.70 3.94 -10.99
C SER A 154 -2.61 3.39 -12.09
N ALA A 155 -3.62 4.18 -12.46
CA ALA A 155 -4.59 3.91 -13.54
C ALA A 155 -5.47 2.66 -13.31
N LEU A 156 -5.60 2.27 -12.05
CA LEU A 156 -6.34 1.10 -11.59
C LEU A 156 -7.84 1.32 -11.76
N THR A 157 -8.51 0.28 -12.23
CA THR A 157 -9.99 0.17 -12.21
C THR A 157 -10.48 -0.66 -11.02
N ARG A 158 -9.57 -1.41 -10.38
CA ARG A 158 -9.90 -2.36 -9.34
C ARG A 158 -8.68 -2.69 -8.49
N VAL A 159 -8.84 -2.67 -7.17
CA VAL A 159 -7.82 -3.08 -6.20
C VAL A 159 -8.44 -4.02 -5.19
N TYR A 160 -7.85 -5.19 -5.04
CA TYR A 160 -8.10 -6.07 -3.90
C TYR A 160 -6.78 -6.31 -3.18
N MET A 161 -6.74 -6.00 -1.90
CA MET A 161 -5.63 -6.29 -1.01
C MET A 161 -6.17 -7.00 0.23
N SER A 162 -5.62 -8.17 0.54
CA SER A 162 -5.99 -8.96 1.71
C SER A 162 -4.78 -9.67 2.30
N GLY A 163 -4.42 -9.38 3.54
CA GLY A 163 -3.24 -9.96 4.20
C GLY A 163 -1.95 -9.52 3.51
N VAL A 164 -1.78 -8.22 3.32
CA VAL A 164 -0.63 -7.65 2.60
C VAL A 164 0.20 -6.78 3.52
N ASP A 165 1.48 -7.12 3.65
CA ASP A 165 2.46 -6.29 4.35
C ASP A 165 3.29 -5.49 3.33
N VAL A 166 3.35 -4.17 3.50
CA VAL A 166 4.14 -3.27 2.65
C VAL A 166 5.11 -2.49 3.51
N GLY A 167 6.40 -2.76 3.38
CA GLY A 167 7.46 -2.13 4.18
C GLY A 167 7.58 -0.60 4.00
N GLY A 168 6.99 -0.06 2.92
CA GLY A 168 6.96 1.37 2.62
C GLY A 168 5.55 1.96 2.47
N TRP A 169 5.48 3.04 1.70
CA TRP A 169 4.23 3.72 1.38
C TRP A 169 3.43 3.00 0.29
N VAL A 170 2.11 3.02 0.44
CA VAL A 170 1.13 2.57 -0.57
C VAL A 170 0.49 3.79 -1.22
N ASN A 171 0.70 3.97 -2.52
CA ASN A 171 0.13 5.07 -3.31
C ASN A 171 -0.66 4.51 -4.49
N LEU A 172 -1.98 4.70 -4.44
CA LEU A 172 -2.96 4.16 -5.39
C LEU A 172 -3.77 5.28 -6.03
N PRO A 173 -3.19 6.06 -6.97
CA PRO A 173 -3.98 6.94 -7.82
C PRO A 173 -4.76 6.11 -8.86
N THR A 174 -6.07 6.03 -8.67
CA THR A 174 -6.97 5.18 -9.45
C THR A 174 -7.74 5.98 -10.50
N ARG A 175 -8.68 5.34 -11.19
CA ARG A 175 -9.64 6.03 -12.07
C ARG A 175 -10.91 6.33 -11.28
N PRO A 176 -11.68 7.38 -11.60
CA PRO A 176 -12.90 7.74 -10.86
C PRO A 176 -13.94 6.62 -10.69
N GLN A 177 -13.96 5.60 -11.56
CA GLN A 177 -14.85 4.43 -11.47
C GLN A 177 -14.20 3.21 -10.80
N ALA A 178 -13.10 3.41 -10.09
CA ALA A 178 -12.37 2.32 -9.47
C ALA A 178 -13.05 1.86 -8.18
N SER A 179 -13.02 0.55 -7.97
CA SER A 179 -13.44 -0.08 -6.71
C SER A 179 -12.21 -0.64 -5.98
N LEU A 180 -12.03 -0.23 -4.73
CA LEU A 180 -10.91 -0.64 -3.89
C LEU A 180 -11.42 -1.33 -2.62
N GLN A 181 -10.95 -2.55 -2.39
CA GLN A 181 -11.16 -3.28 -1.15
C GLN A 181 -9.79 -3.61 -0.54
N ILE A 182 -9.53 -3.04 0.64
CA ILE A 182 -8.26 -3.16 1.35
C ILE A 182 -8.56 -3.76 2.72
N SER A 183 -8.03 -4.94 2.99
CA SER A 183 -8.28 -5.69 4.23
C SER A 183 -6.99 -6.27 4.75
N ASP A 184 -6.77 -6.31 6.07
CA ASP A 184 -5.58 -6.96 6.66
C ASP A 184 -4.28 -6.45 5.99
N VAL A 185 -4.06 -5.13 6.06
CA VAL A 185 -2.91 -4.46 5.42
C VAL A 185 -2.09 -3.69 6.43
N GLU A 186 -0.79 -3.93 6.42
CA GLU A 186 0.20 -3.17 7.18
C GLU A 186 1.07 -2.32 6.25
N GLY A 187 1.44 -1.12 6.68
CA GLY A 187 2.45 -0.34 5.99
C GLY A 187 2.79 1.01 6.63
N GLN A 188 3.68 1.77 5.98
CA GLN A 188 4.06 3.08 6.51
C GLN A 188 2.93 4.10 6.37
N GLY A 189 2.30 4.17 5.20
CA GLY A 189 1.21 5.10 4.96
C GLY A 189 0.45 4.75 3.69
N LEU A 190 -0.75 5.30 3.54
CA LEU A 190 -1.64 5.00 2.44
C LEU A 190 -2.17 6.29 1.82
N THR A 191 -1.99 6.44 0.51
CA THR A 191 -2.67 7.45 -0.30
C THR A 191 -3.55 6.78 -1.35
N VAL A 192 -4.85 7.07 -1.32
CA VAL A 192 -5.82 6.70 -2.36
C VAL A 192 -6.32 7.97 -3.03
N ARG A 193 -6.39 7.98 -4.36
CA ARG A 193 -6.95 9.12 -5.11
C ARG A 193 -7.87 8.65 -6.22
N ASP A 194 -8.99 9.36 -6.40
CA ASP A 194 -9.90 9.24 -7.53
C ASP A 194 -10.51 7.83 -7.66
N ALA A 195 -11.57 7.54 -6.91
CA ALA A 195 -12.26 6.24 -6.94
C ALA A 195 -13.78 6.39 -6.74
N GLU A 196 -14.55 5.41 -7.19
CA GLU A 196 -15.99 5.36 -6.93
C GLU A 196 -16.21 4.87 -5.51
N TRP A 197 -15.45 3.85 -5.11
CA TRP A 197 -15.68 3.20 -3.84
C TRP A 197 -14.38 2.69 -3.21
N LEU A 198 -14.22 2.95 -1.91
CA LEU A 198 -13.13 2.47 -1.07
C LEU A 198 -13.70 1.82 0.20
N SER A 199 -13.36 0.55 0.43
CA SER A 199 -13.57 -0.14 1.70
C SER A 199 -12.24 -0.52 2.35
N MET A 200 -12.12 -0.25 3.65
CA MET A 200 -10.96 -0.56 4.46
C MET A 200 -11.34 -1.25 5.77
N CYS A 201 -10.56 -2.24 6.19
CA CYS A 201 -10.64 -2.89 7.51
C CYS A 201 -9.34 -3.59 7.87
N GLU A 202 -9.04 -3.67 9.16
CA GLU A 202 -7.81 -4.31 9.63
C GLU A 202 -6.61 -3.71 8.90
N VAL A 203 -6.58 -2.38 8.84
CA VAL A 203 -5.52 -1.62 8.18
C VAL A 203 -4.73 -0.90 9.25
N HIS A 204 -3.42 -1.15 9.29
CA HIS A 204 -2.52 -0.58 10.29
C HIS A 204 -1.43 0.22 9.59
N LEU A 205 -1.47 1.54 9.77
CA LEU A 205 -0.53 2.47 9.15
C LEU A 205 0.33 3.12 10.23
N ALA A 206 1.65 3.09 10.05
CA ALA A 206 2.57 3.72 11.00
C ALA A 206 2.52 5.25 10.96
N GLU A 207 2.24 5.83 9.80
CA GLU A 207 2.25 7.26 9.52
C GLU A 207 0.84 7.71 9.08
N HIS A 208 0.65 8.16 7.84
CA HIS A 208 -0.57 8.89 7.45
C HIS A 208 -1.49 8.10 6.53
N LEU A 209 -2.77 8.46 6.63
CA LEU A 209 -3.83 8.06 5.70
C LEU A 209 -4.32 9.29 4.92
N VAL A 210 -4.30 9.21 3.59
CA VAL A 210 -4.79 10.27 2.71
C VAL A 210 -5.74 9.68 1.68
N VAL A 211 -7.01 10.01 1.77
CA VAL A 211 -8.04 9.62 0.81
C VAL A 211 -8.52 10.88 0.10
N ARG A 212 -8.43 10.93 -1.23
CA ARG A 212 -8.86 12.08 -2.03
C ARG A 212 -9.82 11.72 -3.15
N ASN A 213 -10.86 12.52 -3.34
CA ASN A 213 -11.82 12.39 -4.43
C ASN A 213 -12.38 10.95 -4.56
N VAL A 214 -12.88 10.41 -3.45
CA VAL A 214 -13.54 9.10 -3.45
C VAL A 214 -15.03 9.29 -3.19
N GLU A 215 -15.89 8.79 -4.08
CA GLU A 215 -17.34 9.03 -3.99
C GLU A 215 -17.97 8.34 -2.76
N SER A 216 -17.52 7.14 -2.41
CA SER A 216 -17.97 6.42 -1.22
C SER A 216 -16.81 5.78 -0.47
N VAL A 217 -16.63 6.15 0.79
CA VAL A 217 -15.59 5.62 1.69
C VAL A 217 -16.25 4.89 2.87
N ALA A 218 -15.87 3.63 3.10
CA ALA A 218 -16.30 2.85 4.26
C ALA A 218 -15.09 2.29 5.00
N MET A 219 -14.91 2.66 6.27
CA MET A 219 -13.80 2.16 7.10
C MET A 219 -14.33 1.44 8.34
N GLY A 220 -13.80 0.23 8.57
CA GLY A 220 -14.05 -0.61 9.73
C GLY A 220 -15.46 -1.20 9.84
N TYR A 221 -16.08 -1.48 8.70
CA TYR A 221 -17.38 -2.15 8.62
C TYR A 221 -17.23 -3.65 8.34
N PRO A 222 -17.99 -4.52 9.04
CA PRO A 222 -18.21 -5.88 8.60
C PRO A 222 -19.04 -5.91 7.30
N ASN A 223 -18.96 -7.04 6.62
CA ASN A 223 -19.45 -7.29 5.25
C ASN A 223 -20.96 -7.20 5.02
N ASP A 224 -21.73 -6.81 6.03
CA ASP A 224 -23.16 -7.08 6.09
C ASP A 224 -23.98 -6.22 5.10
N ASP A 225 -23.42 -5.11 4.61
CA ASP A 225 -24.06 -4.20 3.65
C ASP A 225 -23.59 -4.38 2.18
N GLY A 226 -22.97 -5.51 1.82
CA GLY A 226 -22.76 -5.87 0.41
C GLY A 226 -21.49 -5.28 -0.24
N GLY A 227 -20.40 -5.12 0.52
CA GLY A 227 -19.11 -4.78 -0.09
C GLY A 227 -17.88 -4.79 0.82
N SER A 228 -17.99 -4.78 2.14
CA SER A 228 -16.86 -4.46 3.02
C SER A 228 -16.18 -5.68 3.65
N CYS A 229 -14.91 -5.93 3.32
CA CYS A 229 -14.01 -6.87 4.04
C CYS A 229 -14.38 -8.35 3.95
N MET A 230 -13.96 -9.01 2.85
CA MET A 230 -14.17 -10.45 2.63
C MET A 230 -13.81 -11.27 3.87
N GLY A 231 -14.80 -12.02 4.36
CA GLY A 231 -14.85 -12.54 5.72
C GLY A 231 -13.73 -13.49 6.10
N ARG A 232 -13.28 -13.31 7.35
CA ARG A 232 -12.72 -14.28 8.30
C ARG A 232 -11.86 -15.39 7.72
N ARG A 233 -10.55 -15.29 7.96
CA ARG A 233 -9.77 -16.50 8.28
C ARG A 233 -10.41 -17.17 9.51
N PRO A 234 -10.69 -18.50 9.47
CA PRO A 234 -11.19 -19.22 10.63
C PRO A 234 -10.24 -19.06 11.82
N GLY A 235 -10.73 -18.51 12.94
CA GLY A 235 -9.96 -18.34 14.18
C GLY A 235 -9.65 -16.90 14.60
N TRP A 236 -9.94 -15.91 13.76
CA TRP A 236 -9.76 -14.49 14.10
C TRP A 236 -11.02 -13.95 14.78
N GLY A 237 -10.85 -13.39 15.98
CA GLY A 237 -11.95 -12.88 16.82
C GLY A 237 -12.69 -11.69 16.21
N LEU A 238 -13.78 -11.26 16.85
CA LEU A 238 -14.64 -10.13 16.43
C LEU A 238 -13.95 -8.73 16.42
N GLY A 239 -12.63 -8.67 16.63
CA GLY A 239 -11.80 -7.47 16.60
C GLY A 239 -11.25 -7.08 15.22
N ALA A 240 -11.41 -7.93 14.21
CA ALA A 240 -10.73 -7.86 12.89
C ALA A 240 -11.25 -6.76 11.92
N TYR A 241 -11.69 -5.60 12.41
CA TYR A 241 -12.19 -4.51 11.55
C TYR A 241 -11.63 -3.14 11.91
N GLU A 242 -10.65 -3.06 12.80
CA GLU A 242 -10.06 -1.78 13.19
C GLU A 242 -9.20 -1.19 12.06
N VAL A 243 -9.25 0.13 11.89
CA VAL A 243 -8.26 0.86 11.09
C VAL A 243 -7.46 1.73 12.06
N SER A 244 -6.14 1.57 12.11
CA SER A 244 -5.27 2.38 12.95
C SER A 244 -4.26 3.18 12.12
N VAL A 245 -4.07 4.44 12.49
CA VAL A 245 -3.20 5.41 11.80
C VAL A 245 -2.33 6.10 12.84
N GLY A 246 -1.02 5.79 12.83
CA GLY A 246 -0.04 6.31 13.79
C GLY A 246 0.29 7.79 13.63
N GLY A 247 -0.12 8.42 12.53
CA GLY A 247 -0.05 9.85 12.29
C GLY A 247 -1.43 10.48 12.13
N SER A 248 -1.61 11.18 11.01
CA SER A 248 -2.82 11.93 10.66
C SER A 248 -3.61 11.26 9.53
N ALA A 249 -4.94 11.38 9.57
CA ALA A 249 -5.87 10.93 8.55
C ALA A 249 -6.58 12.12 7.89
N LEU A 250 -6.51 12.21 6.56
CA LEU A 250 -7.18 13.21 5.74
C LEU A 250 -8.14 12.53 4.76
N LEU A 251 -9.42 12.87 4.82
CA LEU A 251 -10.48 12.42 3.92
C LEU A 251 -11.04 13.64 3.18
N ASP A 252 -10.61 13.86 1.95
CA ASP A 252 -10.84 15.10 1.19
C ASP A 252 -11.54 14.81 -0.14
N GLY A 253 -12.73 15.32 -0.37
CA GLY A 253 -13.51 15.03 -1.57
C GLY A 253 -14.97 15.39 -1.37
N ASN A 254 -15.84 15.10 -2.35
CA ASN A 254 -17.27 15.39 -2.31
C ASN A 254 -18.12 14.12 -2.23
N GLY A 255 -17.67 13.15 -1.43
CA GLY A 255 -18.31 11.83 -1.31
C GLY A 255 -19.06 11.62 0.00
N THR A 256 -19.59 10.42 0.16
CA THR A 256 -20.12 9.90 1.43
C THR A 256 -19.02 9.15 2.18
N ILE A 257 -18.82 9.49 3.44
CA ILE A 257 -17.88 8.80 4.33
C ILE A 257 -18.66 8.09 5.42
N ARG A 258 -18.42 6.79 5.59
CA ARG A 258 -18.84 5.99 6.75
C ARG A 258 -17.61 5.55 7.51
N LEU A 259 -17.50 5.95 8.79
CA LEU A 259 -16.38 5.56 9.65
C LEU A 259 -16.89 4.75 10.85
N ARG A 260 -16.17 3.69 11.17
CA ARG A 260 -16.38 2.85 12.35
C ARG A 260 -15.03 2.28 12.76
N ARG A 261 -14.73 2.25 14.07
CA ARG A 261 -13.48 1.68 14.62
C ARG A 261 -12.20 2.21 13.93
N LEU A 262 -12.10 3.53 13.81
CA LEU A 262 -10.92 4.22 13.28
C LEU A 262 -10.13 4.87 14.42
N ASP A 263 -8.90 4.45 14.65
CA ASP A 263 -7.98 5.10 15.59
C ASP A 263 -6.93 5.94 14.84
N VAL A 264 -6.81 7.21 15.21
CA VAL A 264 -5.84 8.15 14.62
C VAL A 264 -5.04 8.79 15.75
N ALA A 265 -3.71 8.64 15.73
CA ALA A 265 -2.89 9.16 16.80
C ALA A 265 -2.86 10.70 16.86
N GLU A 266 -2.90 11.36 15.70
CA GLU A 266 -2.79 12.82 15.61
C GLU A 266 -4.13 13.49 15.25
N HIS A 267 -4.32 13.80 13.95
CA HIS A 267 -5.43 14.59 13.44
C HIS A 267 -6.27 13.79 12.47
N LEU A 268 -7.59 13.88 12.62
CA LEU A 268 -8.57 13.44 11.63
C LEU A 268 -9.27 14.65 11.03
N ALA A 269 -9.22 14.79 9.70
CA ALA A 269 -9.87 15.85 8.95
C ALA A 269 -10.74 15.28 7.83
N CYS A 270 -12.01 15.71 7.79
CA CYS A 270 -12.90 15.50 6.64
C CYS A 270 -13.14 16.84 5.95
N VAL A 271 -12.78 16.95 4.68
CA VAL A 271 -12.86 18.21 3.92
C VAL A 271 -13.69 18.01 2.66
N GLY A 272 -14.69 18.88 2.45
CA GLY A 272 -15.49 18.92 1.22
C GLY A 272 -16.58 17.84 1.09
N ASN A 273 -16.67 16.88 2.01
CA ASN A 273 -17.52 15.70 1.86
C ASN A 273 -19.01 16.05 1.98
N ASP A 274 -19.83 15.41 1.15
CA ASP A 274 -21.28 15.64 1.09
C ASP A 274 -21.98 15.09 2.33
N GLU A 275 -21.51 13.94 2.82
CA GLU A 275 -22.06 13.26 3.98
C GLU A 275 -20.95 12.55 4.75
N VAL A 276 -20.98 12.65 6.08
CA VAL A 276 -20.08 11.92 6.96
C VAL A 276 -20.92 11.28 8.06
N ARG A 277 -20.88 9.95 8.15
CA ARG A 277 -21.54 9.15 9.18
C ARG A 277 -20.52 8.46 10.07
N LEU A 278 -20.71 8.59 11.38
CA LEU A 278 -19.90 7.95 12.40
C LEU A 278 -20.75 6.88 13.08
N ASP A 279 -20.65 5.63 12.63
CA ASP A 279 -21.51 4.56 13.15
C ASP A 279 -20.95 4.02 14.49
N PRO A 280 -21.83 3.69 15.46
CA PRO A 280 -21.43 3.09 16.72
C PRO A 280 -20.75 1.73 16.54
N GLY A 281 -19.73 1.47 17.36
CA GLY A 281 -19.20 0.13 17.55
C GLY A 281 -20.24 -0.79 18.21
N ASP A 282 -20.00 -2.10 18.21
CA ASP A 282 -20.94 -3.08 18.77
C ASP A 282 -21.03 -3.02 20.32
N GLY A 283 -20.12 -2.28 20.96
CA GLY A 283 -19.99 -2.20 22.42
C GLY A 283 -20.29 -0.81 22.99
N PRO A 284 -20.82 -0.71 24.23
CA PRO A 284 -21.16 0.55 24.89
C PRO A 284 -19.94 1.43 25.25
N ASP A 285 -18.74 0.85 25.26
CA ASP A 285 -17.50 1.50 25.72
C ASP A 285 -16.40 1.57 24.63
N GLU A 286 -16.67 1.12 23.40
CA GLU A 286 -15.68 1.21 22.31
C GLU A 286 -15.73 2.61 21.68
N PRO A 287 -14.66 3.42 21.79
CA PRO A 287 -14.66 4.73 21.19
C PRO A 287 -14.73 4.63 19.66
N LEU A 288 -15.74 5.31 19.11
CA LEU A 288 -16.19 5.29 17.70
C LEU A 288 -15.07 5.50 16.70
N VAL A 289 -14.35 6.59 16.96
CA VAL A 289 -13.25 7.15 16.20
C VAL A 289 -12.43 7.97 17.19
N THR A 290 -11.15 7.65 17.35
CA THR A 290 -10.23 8.32 18.27
C THR A 290 -9.25 9.21 17.50
N ALA A 291 -8.94 10.37 18.07
CA ALA A 291 -7.98 11.34 17.53
C ALA A 291 -7.19 11.94 18.69
N GLY A 292 -5.89 11.65 18.80
CA GLY A 292 -5.11 11.88 20.01
C GLY A 292 -4.78 13.35 20.32
N VAL A 293 -4.37 14.16 19.33
CA VAL A 293 -3.84 15.53 19.58
C VAL A 293 -4.85 16.64 19.26
N GLY A 294 -5.97 16.29 18.61
CA GLY A 294 -7.13 17.16 18.51
C GLY A 294 -7.96 16.93 17.25
N ARG A 295 -9.28 17.08 17.41
CA ARG A 295 -10.27 17.08 16.34
C ARG A 295 -10.29 18.42 15.60
N ARG A 296 -9.25 18.78 14.86
CA ARG A 296 -9.23 20.00 14.03
C ARG A 296 -9.82 19.68 12.64
N GLY A 297 -10.94 20.31 12.29
CA GLY A 297 -11.63 20.10 11.00
C GLY A 297 -12.61 18.92 11.00
N GLN A 298 -13.35 18.75 12.11
CA GLN A 298 -14.20 17.60 12.42
C GLN A 298 -14.92 17.03 11.20
N CYS A 299 -14.72 15.74 10.97
CA CYS A 299 -15.73 14.83 10.43
C CYS A 299 -16.98 14.98 11.33
N VAL A 300 -17.80 16.00 11.07
CA VAL A 300 -19.04 16.22 11.82
C VAL A 300 -20.09 15.35 11.17
N ASP A 301 -20.81 14.58 11.99
CA ASP A 301 -22.00 13.90 11.51
C ASP A 301 -23.01 14.95 11.00
N LEU A 302 -23.38 14.86 9.73
CA LEU A 302 -24.32 15.80 9.10
C LEU A 302 -25.79 15.34 9.18
N GLY A 303 -26.05 14.15 9.75
CA GLY A 303 -27.40 13.68 10.11
C GLY A 303 -27.97 12.57 9.25
#